data_AF-A0A3M7C1J9-F1
#
_entry.id   AF-A0A3M7C1J9-F1
#
_cell.length_a   1.000
_cell.length_b   1.000
_cell.length_c   1.000
_cell.angle_alpha   90.00
_cell.angle_beta   90.00
_cell.angle_gamma   90.00
#
_symmetry.space_group_name_H-M   'P 1'
#
loop_
_entity.id
_entity.type
_entity.pdbx_description
1 polymer ?
#
loop_
_entity_poly.entity_id
_entity_poly.type
_entity_poly.pdbx_seq_one_letter_code
_entity_poly.pdbx_strand_id
1 'polypeptide(L)'
;MTEQISASAKQSFNLPADAQVPWSTPNGIYAVYDLHCHCAAVRYKIKISPPLYTKHAKGKEQCVAVACECSYCMRNGYWGVHPLKEDIEWTHGKEHIKLYAHGGTDGKNPFWLCDVCGCVLGTDATAIMEALGMAEIRCTVNVKMLKDFDPEKIQVRKFEMPKSMPPKYEDYIEAIYHGKA
;
A
#
# COMPACT_ATOMS: atom_id res chain seq x y z
N MET A 1 17.31 -16.03 3.33
CA MET A 1 16.79 -14.65 3.30
C MET A 1 16.96 -14.08 4.69
N THR A 2 17.58 -12.92 4.85
CA THR A 2 17.56 -12.18 6.13
C THR A 2 16.11 -11.89 6.49
N GLU A 3 15.67 -12.22 7.71
CA GLU A 3 14.33 -11.86 8.17
C GLU A 3 14.17 -10.33 8.16
N GLN A 4 13.20 -9.83 7.38
CA GLN A 4 12.97 -8.38 7.25
C GLN A 4 12.10 -7.82 8.38
N ILE A 5 11.47 -8.68 9.19
CA ILE A 5 10.68 -8.31 10.38
C ILE A 5 11.20 -9.17 11.52
N SER A 6 11.67 -8.54 12.61
CA SER A 6 12.21 -9.27 13.76
C SER A 6 11.12 -10.08 14.48
N ALA A 7 11.49 -11.19 15.13
CA ALA A 7 10.56 -11.99 15.93
C ALA A 7 9.89 -11.17 17.04
N SER A 8 10.61 -10.23 17.65
CA SER A 8 10.07 -9.31 18.66
C SER A 8 9.02 -8.35 18.07
N ALA A 9 9.23 -7.84 16.86
CA ALA A 9 8.24 -7.02 16.17
C ALA A 9 7.01 -7.83 15.74
N LYS A 10 7.18 -9.09 15.30
CA LYS A 10 6.03 -9.95 15.01
C LYS A 10 5.16 -10.17 16.25
N GLN A 11 5.80 -10.43 17.40
CA GLN A 11 5.11 -10.66 18.66
C GLN A 11 4.38 -9.41 19.18
N SER A 12 5.00 -8.22 19.14
CA SER A 12 4.38 -6.99 19.63
C SER A 12 3.18 -6.53 18.79
N PHE A 13 3.11 -6.92 17.52
CA PHE A 13 2.01 -6.60 16.61
C PHE A 13 1.03 -7.74 16.37
N ASN A 14 1.13 -8.84 17.13
CA ASN A 14 0.33 -10.05 16.96
C ASN A 14 0.34 -10.57 15.51
N LEU A 15 1.48 -10.47 14.83
CA LEU A 15 1.66 -10.98 13.47
C LEU A 15 1.95 -12.49 13.51
N PRO A 16 1.51 -13.25 12.49
CA PRO A 16 1.90 -14.65 12.32
C PRO A 16 3.43 -14.84 12.31
N ALA A 17 3.93 -15.97 12.80
CA ALA A 17 5.37 -16.26 12.85
C ALA A 17 6.01 -16.28 11.45
N ASP A 18 5.25 -16.73 10.44
CA ASP A 18 5.62 -16.78 9.03
C ASP A 18 5.30 -15.48 8.27
N ALA A 19 4.89 -14.41 8.96
CA ALA A 19 4.61 -13.13 8.33
C ALA A 19 5.83 -12.62 7.54
N GLN A 20 5.61 -12.40 6.25
CA GLN A 20 6.58 -11.81 5.34
C GLN A 20 6.11 -10.41 4.94
N VAL A 21 7.07 -9.59 4.55
CA VAL A 21 6.76 -8.28 4.00
C VAL A 21 5.94 -8.41 2.71
N PRO A 22 5.03 -7.47 2.43
CA PRO A 22 4.18 -7.55 1.24
C PRO A 22 4.93 -7.17 -0.06
N TRP A 23 6.08 -6.51 0.00
CA TRP A 23 6.77 -5.99 -1.18
C TRP A 23 7.78 -6.95 -1.82
N SER A 24 8.02 -6.75 -3.11
CA SER A 24 9.11 -7.41 -3.84
C SER A 24 10.47 -6.95 -3.32
N THR A 25 11.43 -7.88 -3.24
CA THR A 25 12.83 -7.55 -2.93
C THR A 25 13.42 -6.70 -4.06
N PRO A 26 14.00 -5.51 -3.77
CA PRO A 26 14.71 -4.72 -4.77
C PRO A 26 15.82 -5.52 -5.46
N ASN A 27 15.95 -5.38 -6.78
CA ASN A 27 16.92 -6.13 -7.60
C ASN A 27 18.01 -5.25 -8.24
N GLY A 28 18.10 -4.00 -7.76
CA GLY A 28 19.05 -2.98 -8.21
C GLY A 28 18.64 -2.26 -9.49
N ILE A 29 17.58 -2.69 -10.16
CA ILE A 29 17.04 -2.01 -11.34
C ILE A 29 15.87 -1.14 -10.90
N TYR A 30 15.97 0.17 -11.16
CA TYR A 30 14.98 1.15 -10.80
C TYR A 30 14.34 1.75 -12.05
N ALA A 31 13.06 2.09 -11.93
CA ALA A 31 12.35 2.91 -12.90
C ALA A 31 11.50 3.95 -12.16
N VAL A 32 11.25 5.06 -12.84
CA VAL A 32 10.38 6.14 -12.36
C VAL A 32 9.08 6.09 -13.13
N TYR A 33 7.97 6.28 -12.44
CA TYR A 33 6.63 6.27 -13.00
C TYR A 33 5.88 7.54 -12.63
N ASP A 34 5.17 8.12 -13.58
CA ASP A 34 4.22 9.21 -13.34
C ASP A 34 2.86 8.64 -12.93
N LEU A 35 2.25 9.27 -11.93
CA LEU A 35 0.93 8.91 -11.41
C LEU A 35 0.07 10.15 -11.22
N HIS A 36 -1.24 9.94 -11.29
CA HIS A 36 -2.23 10.96 -10.98
C HIS A 36 -3.54 10.33 -10.49
N CYS A 37 -4.28 11.07 -9.67
CA CYS A 37 -5.67 10.71 -9.39
C CYS A 37 -6.54 10.84 -10.65
N HIS A 38 -7.79 10.37 -10.61
CA HIS A 38 -8.67 10.40 -11.79
C HIS A 38 -8.85 11.80 -12.38
N CYS A 39 -9.06 12.82 -11.55
CA CYS A 39 -9.21 14.21 -12.01
C CYS A 39 -7.89 14.95 -12.21
N ALA A 40 -6.74 14.30 -11.98
CA ALA A 40 -5.40 14.88 -12.03
C ALA A 40 -5.16 16.10 -11.10
N ALA A 41 -6.05 16.35 -10.13
CA ALA A 41 -5.82 17.34 -9.07
C ALA A 41 -4.56 16.98 -8.28
N VAL A 42 -4.32 15.69 -8.00
CA VAL A 42 -3.08 15.19 -7.41
C VAL A 42 -2.23 14.51 -8.50
N ARG A 43 -0.96 14.90 -8.61
CA ARG A 43 0.04 14.27 -9.49
C ARG A 43 1.33 14.03 -8.70
N TYR A 44 1.97 12.91 -8.97
CA TYR A 44 3.15 12.47 -8.25
C TYR A 44 3.96 11.48 -9.07
N LYS A 45 5.18 11.21 -8.61
CA LYS A 45 6.05 10.19 -9.18
C LYS A 45 6.44 9.20 -8.11
N ILE A 46 6.72 7.98 -8.53
CA ILE A 46 7.40 6.99 -7.69
C ILE A 46 8.63 6.46 -8.41
N LYS A 47 9.68 6.22 -7.65
CA LYS A 47 10.81 5.40 -8.05
C LYS A 47 10.75 4.06 -7.32
N ILE A 48 10.90 2.94 -8.02
CA ILE A 48 10.78 1.62 -7.41
C ILE A 48 11.66 0.57 -8.07
N SER A 49 12.12 -0.38 -7.27
CA SER A 49 12.80 -1.60 -7.69
C SER A 49 12.14 -2.83 -7.06
N PRO A 50 11.90 -3.91 -7.82
CA PRO A 50 12.06 -4.00 -9.27
C PRO A 50 11.12 -3.06 -10.04
N PRO A 51 11.34 -2.82 -11.35
CA PRO A 51 10.42 -2.02 -12.15
C PRO A 51 9.05 -2.70 -12.29
N LEU A 52 7.97 -1.91 -12.36
CA LEU A 52 6.59 -2.39 -12.49
C LEU A 52 6.28 -3.08 -13.82
N TYR A 53 7.00 -2.72 -14.90
CA TYR A 53 6.78 -3.27 -16.23
C TYR A 53 8.02 -4.01 -16.72
N THR A 54 7.80 -5.17 -17.36
CA THR A 54 8.87 -6.03 -17.91
C THR A 54 9.83 -5.28 -18.83
N LYS A 55 9.33 -4.34 -19.65
CA LYS A 55 10.17 -3.51 -20.54
C LYS A 55 11.24 -2.68 -19.81
N HIS A 56 11.00 -2.35 -18.54
CA HIS A 56 11.95 -1.60 -17.71
C HIS A 56 12.85 -2.53 -16.88
N ALA A 57 12.48 -3.80 -16.71
CA ALA A 57 13.14 -4.76 -15.84
C ALA A 57 14.46 -5.34 -16.39
N LYS A 58 14.85 -5.00 -17.64
CA LYS A 58 16.10 -5.41 -18.29
C LYS A 58 16.38 -6.93 -18.19
N GLY A 59 15.34 -7.75 -18.36
CA GLY A 59 15.43 -9.21 -18.29
C GLY A 59 15.43 -9.81 -16.87
N LYS A 60 15.33 -8.99 -15.81
CA LYS A 60 15.06 -9.46 -14.44
C LYS A 60 13.57 -9.49 -14.13
N GLU A 61 13.22 -10.02 -12.97
CA GLU A 61 11.85 -10.00 -12.45
C GLU A 61 11.29 -8.59 -12.32
N GLN A 62 9.98 -8.47 -12.53
CA GLN A 62 9.22 -7.24 -12.31
C GLN A 62 8.67 -7.19 -10.88
N CYS A 63 8.28 -5.99 -10.43
CA CYS A 63 7.65 -5.84 -9.13
C CYS A 63 6.24 -6.43 -9.16
N VAL A 64 5.89 -7.12 -8.07
CA VAL A 64 4.58 -7.74 -7.87
C VAL A 64 3.77 -6.82 -6.96
N ALA A 65 2.71 -6.24 -7.51
CA ALA A 65 1.73 -5.49 -6.74
C ALA A 65 0.90 -6.44 -5.85
N VAL A 66 0.37 -5.87 -4.78
CA VAL A 66 -0.41 -6.59 -3.78
C VAL A 66 -1.87 -6.20 -3.86
N ALA A 67 -2.74 -7.16 -4.17
CA ALA A 67 -4.17 -7.04 -3.97
C ALA A 67 -4.48 -7.40 -2.50
N CYS A 68 -4.55 -6.38 -1.66
CA CYS A 68 -4.90 -6.53 -0.24
C CYS A 68 -6.38 -6.91 -0.12
N GLU A 69 -6.69 -7.98 0.62
CA GLU A 69 -8.05 -8.47 0.83
C GLU A 69 -8.70 -7.93 2.13
N CYS A 70 -8.19 -6.84 2.71
CA CYS A 70 -8.92 -6.18 3.79
C CYS A 70 -10.24 -5.60 3.27
N SER A 71 -11.21 -5.42 4.16
CA SER A 71 -12.56 -4.98 3.81
C SER A 71 -12.59 -3.64 3.04
N TYR A 72 -11.66 -2.73 3.32
CA TYR A 72 -11.55 -1.46 2.60
C TYR A 72 -10.93 -1.61 1.21
N CYS A 73 -9.80 -2.33 1.10
CA CYS A 73 -9.09 -2.53 -0.15
C CYS A 73 -9.90 -3.35 -1.17
N MET A 74 -10.66 -4.35 -0.70
CA MET A 74 -11.56 -5.13 -1.57
C MET A 74 -12.65 -4.26 -2.21
N ARG A 75 -13.23 -3.31 -1.47
CA ARG A 75 -14.26 -2.39 -2.00
C ARG A 75 -13.69 -1.38 -2.98
N ASN A 76 -12.47 -0.91 -2.74
CA ASN A 76 -11.80 0.06 -3.61
C ASN A 76 -11.03 -0.58 -4.78
N GLY A 77 -10.92 -1.92 -4.81
CA GLY A 77 -10.13 -2.64 -5.80
C GLY A 77 -8.65 -2.23 -5.79
N TYR A 78 -8.08 -1.99 -4.61
CA TYR A 78 -6.75 -1.42 -4.42
C TYR A 78 -5.61 -2.40 -4.75
N TRP A 79 -4.65 -1.99 -5.58
CA TRP A 79 -3.43 -2.75 -5.88
C TRP A 79 -2.20 -1.95 -5.44
N GLY A 80 -1.54 -2.39 -4.36
CA GLY A 80 -0.47 -1.65 -3.71
C GLY A 80 0.93 -2.11 -4.11
N VAL A 81 1.83 -1.17 -4.36
CA VAL A 81 3.28 -1.39 -4.35
C VAL A 81 3.93 -0.54 -3.25
N HIS A 82 5.16 -0.87 -2.85
CA HIS A 82 5.78 -0.29 -1.66
C HIS A 82 7.13 0.38 -1.97
N PRO A 83 7.14 1.53 -2.68
CA PRO A 83 8.35 2.33 -2.82
C PRO A 83 8.83 2.84 -1.46
N LEU A 84 10.09 3.24 -1.37
CA LEU A 84 10.58 3.98 -0.21
C LEU A 84 9.81 5.30 -0.11
N LYS A 85 9.57 5.79 1.11
CA LYS A 85 8.87 7.06 1.33
C LYS A 85 9.58 8.23 0.63
N GLU A 86 10.91 8.24 0.67
CA GLU A 86 11.74 9.23 -0.01
C GLU A 86 11.69 9.16 -1.55
N ASP A 87 11.28 8.02 -2.11
CA ASP A 87 11.13 7.81 -3.55
C ASP A 87 9.72 8.20 -4.06
N ILE A 88 8.88 8.82 -3.21
CA ILE A 88 7.57 9.39 -3.60
C ILE A 88 7.69 10.90 -3.72
N GLU A 89 7.58 11.41 -4.93
CA GLU A 89 7.67 12.84 -5.23
C GLU A 89 6.28 13.40 -5.56
N TRP A 90 5.70 14.21 -4.67
CA TRP A 90 4.45 14.92 -4.95
C TRP A 90 4.74 16.12 -5.84
N THR A 91 4.31 16.08 -7.10
CA THR A 91 4.63 17.11 -8.09
C THR A 91 3.53 18.16 -8.22
N HIS A 92 2.29 17.85 -7.83
CA HIS A 92 1.18 18.79 -7.84
C HIS A 92 0.03 18.39 -6.89
N GLY A 93 -0.64 19.38 -6.31
CA GLY A 93 -1.92 19.22 -5.61
C GLY A 93 -1.87 18.40 -4.33
N LYS A 94 -0.77 18.47 -3.58
CA LYS A 94 -0.63 17.75 -2.31
C LYS A 94 -1.71 18.18 -1.28
N GLU A 95 -2.16 19.42 -1.36
CA GLU A 95 -3.25 20.02 -0.57
C GLU A 95 -4.62 19.32 -0.78
N HIS A 96 -4.81 18.66 -1.93
CA HIS A 96 -6.01 17.87 -2.25
C HIS A 96 -5.97 16.45 -1.66
N ILE A 97 -4.92 16.10 -0.91
CA ILE A 97 -4.81 14.80 -0.25
C ILE A 97 -5.45 14.89 1.14
N LYS A 98 -6.43 14.02 1.39
CA LYS A 98 -7.01 13.78 2.72
C LYS A 98 -6.56 12.44 3.25
N LEU A 99 -6.46 12.38 4.57
CA LEU A 99 -6.12 11.17 5.30
C LEU A 99 -7.40 10.51 5.80
N TYR A 100 -7.58 9.24 5.46
CA TYR A 100 -8.63 8.41 6.04
C TYR A 100 -7.99 7.25 6.81
N ALA A 101 -8.11 7.29 8.12
CA ALA A 101 -7.75 6.19 8.99
C ALA A 101 -9.00 5.37 9.34
N HIS A 102 -8.84 4.05 9.41
CA HIS A 102 -9.90 3.16 9.85
C HIS A 102 -9.34 1.91 10.52
N GLY A 103 -10.22 1.17 11.20
CA GLY A 103 -9.93 -0.14 11.77
C GLY A 103 -8.83 -0.13 12.84
N GLY A 104 -8.41 -1.31 13.28
CA GLY A 104 -7.44 -1.54 14.37
C GLY A 104 -6.00 -1.15 14.06
N THR A 105 -5.78 -0.08 13.27
CA THR A 105 -4.46 0.52 13.05
C THR A 105 -4.20 1.71 13.96
N ASP A 106 -5.18 2.13 14.79
CA ASP A 106 -5.11 3.33 15.64
C ASP A 106 -4.63 4.58 14.90
N GLY A 107 -4.98 4.70 13.61
CA GLY A 107 -4.54 5.82 12.77
C GLY A 107 -3.10 5.74 12.24
N LYS A 108 -2.40 4.62 12.43
CA LYS A 108 -0.98 4.45 12.05
C LYS A 108 -0.73 4.02 10.59
N ASN A 109 -1.79 3.82 9.80
CA ASN A 109 -1.69 3.52 8.37
C ASN A 109 -2.83 4.20 7.57
N PRO A 110 -2.96 5.54 7.61
CA PRO A 110 -4.04 6.24 6.93
C PRO A 110 -3.90 6.14 5.41
N PHE A 111 -5.03 6.00 4.73
CA PHE A 111 -5.13 6.09 3.27
C PHE A 111 -5.02 7.54 2.81
N TRP A 112 -4.36 7.74 1.68
CA TRP A 112 -4.34 9.00 0.93
C TRP A 112 -5.49 9.01 -0.07
N LEU A 113 -6.40 9.96 0.05
CA LEU A 113 -7.53 10.15 -0.88
C LEU A 113 -7.46 11.52 -1.53
N CYS A 114 -7.78 11.59 -2.81
CA CYS A 114 -8.05 12.88 -3.45
C CYS A 114 -9.43 13.41 -3.01
N ASP A 115 -9.50 14.62 -2.46
CA ASP A 115 -10.77 15.24 -2.05
C ASP A 115 -11.67 15.68 -3.22
N VAL A 116 -11.12 15.77 -4.43
CA VAL A 116 -11.89 16.13 -5.62
C VAL A 116 -12.58 14.93 -6.27
N CYS A 117 -11.89 13.80 -6.42
CA CYS A 117 -12.43 12.63 -7.12
C CYS A 117 -12.62 11.38 -6.26
N GLY A 118 -12.20 11.40 -4.99
CA GLY A 118 -12.32 10.27 -4.07
C GLY A 118 -11.35 9.11 -4.33
N CYS A 119 -10.49 9.18 -5.36
CA CYS A 119 -9.54 8.10 -5.65
C CYS A 119 -8.56 7.88 -4.50
N VAL A 120 -8.34 6.60 -4.18
CA VAL A 120 -7.34 6.14 -3.22
C VAL A 120 -5.97 6.08 -3.89
N LEU A 121 -5.03 6.89 -3.43
CA LEU A 121 -3.69 7.03 -4.01
C LEU A 121 -2.68 6.05 -3.40
N GLY A 122 -2.88 5.68 -2.14
CA GLY A 122 -1.91 4.94 -1.35
C GLY A 122 -2.19 4.96 0.14
N THR A 123 -1.20 4.59 0.95
CA THR A 123 -1.23 4.72 2.41
C THR A 123 0.07 5.30 2.95
N ASP A 124 -0.03 6.11 4.01
CA ASP A 124 1.14 6.45 4.81
C ASP A 124 1.39 5.35 5.86
N ALA A 125 2.27 4.41 5.52
CA ALA A 125 2.65 3.34 6.44
C ALA A 125 3.81 3.73 7.39
N THR A 126 4.17 5.02 7.49
CA THR A 126 5.33 5.47 8.31
C THR A 126 5.20 4.98 9.75
N ALA A 127 4.10 5.35 10.43
CA ALA A 127 3.95 5.07 11.85
C ALA A 127 3.91 3.56 12.16
N ILE A 128 3.29 2.74 11.30
CA ILE A 128 3.30 1.29 11.49
C ILE A 128 4.68 0.67 11.23
N MET A 129 5.43 1.16 10.23
CA MET A 129 6.77 0.64 9.94
C MET A 129 7.81 1.04 10.99
N GLU A 130 7.76 2.27 11.49
CA GLU A 130 8.58 2.74 12.61
C GLU A 130 8.31 1.90 13.86
N ALA A 131 7.03 1.64 14.15
CA ALA A 131 6.66 0.86 15.32
C ALA A 131 7.07 -0.63 15.19
N LEU A 132 7.19 -1.15 13.96
CA LEU A 132 7.80 -2.46 13.64
C LEU A 132 9.34 -2.45 13.66
N GLY A 133 9.98 -1.31 13.92
CA GLY A 133 11.43 -1.18 13.98
C GLY A 133 12.12 -1.24 12.61
N MET A 134 11.41 -0.90 11.53
CA MET A 134 11.95 -0.94 10.18
C MET A 134 12.76 0.32 9.89
N ALA A 135 14.00 0.17 9.41
CA ALA A 135 14.86 1.31 9.05
C ALA A 135 14.45 1.93 7.70
N GLU A 136 14.08 1.09 6.72
CA GLU A 136 13.61 1.53 5.41
C GLU A 136 12.09 1.75 5.44
N ILE A 137 11.67 2.99 5.70
CA ILE A 137 10.26 3.34 5.70
C ILE A 137 9.71 3.36 4.28
N ARG A 138 8.69 2.54 4.05
CA ARG A 138 7.95 2.45 2.80
C ARG A 138 6.52 2.92 3.00
N CYS A 139 5.94 3.47 1.96
CA CYS A 139 4.51 3.76 1.90
C CYS A 139 3.88 2.84 0.86
N THR A 140 2.56 2.70 0.87
CA THR A 140 1.88 1.94 -0.18
C THR A 140 1.38 2.90 -1.25
N VAL A 141 1.50 2.53 -2.53
CA VAL A 141 1.02 3.33 -3.66
C VAL A 141 0.12 2.48 -4.55
N ASN A 142 -1.05 3.02 -4.92
CA ASN A 142 -2.01 2.37 -5.80
C ASN A 142 -1.53 2.43 -7.25
N VAL A 143 -1.13 1.29 -7.82
CA VAL A 143 -0.67 1.23 -9.22
C VAL A 143 -1.76 1.57 -10.23
N LYS A 144 -3.04 1.55 -9.84
CA LYS A 144 -4.13 2.00 -10.71
C LYS A 144 -4.08 3.50 -11.02
N MET A 145 -3.28 4.27 -10.30
CA MET A 145 -3.04 5.70 -10.55
C MET A 145 -1.89 5.94 -11.52
N LEU A 146 -1.22 4.90 -12.03
CA LEU A 146 -0.20 5.05 -13.07
C LEU A 146 -0.80 5.73 -14.30
N LYS A 147 -0.06 6.70 -14.86
CA LYS A 147 -0.45 7.41 -16.09
C LYS A 147 -0.75 6.45 -17.25
N ASP A 148 0.09 5.42 -17.39
CA ASP A 148 -0.03 4.39 -18.42
C ASP A 148 -0.48 3.04 -17.81
N PHE A 149 -1.41 3.08 -16.85
CA PHE A 149 -1.90 1.87 -16.18
C PHE A 149 -2.46 0.86 -17.19
N ASP A 150 -1.99 -0.37 -17.10
CA ASP A 150 -2.45 -1.50 -17.90
C ASP A 150 -2.57 -2.72 -16.98
N PRO A 151 -3.79 -3.20 -16.68
CA PRO A 151 -4.00 -4.29 -15.73
C PRO A 151 -3.40 -5.62 -16.19
N GLU A 152 -3.19 -5.82 -17.50
CA GLU A 152 -2.61 -7.06 -18.04
C GLU A 152 -1.08 -7.07 -17.91
N LYS A 153 -0.45 -5.90 -17.77
CA LYS A 153 1.01 -5.76 -17.67
C LYS A 153 1.53 -5.67 -16.24
N ILE A 154 0.65 -5.50 -15.26
CA ILE A 154 1.02 -5.46 -13.85
C ILE A 154 0.90 -6.85 -13.24
N GLN A 155 1.98 -7.37 -12.66
CA GLN A 155 1.93 -8.58 -11.84
C GLN A 155 1.24 -8.28 -10.51
N VAL A 156 0.26 -9.11 -10.14
CA VAL A 156 -0.51 -8.96 -8.91
C VAL A 156 -0.58 -10.28 -8.18
N ARG A 157 -0.38 -10.26 -6.86
CA ARG A 157 -0.66 -11.40 -5.97
C ARG A 157 -1.64 -10.98 -4.88
N LYS A 158 -2.39 -11.95 -4.35
CA LYS A 158 -3.26 -11.76 -3.20
C LYS A 158 -2.46 -11.55 -1.92
N PHE A 159 -3.03 -10.77 -1.00
CA PHE A 159 -2.52 -10.63 0.36
C PHE A 159 -3.69 -10.62 1.35
N GLU A 160 -3.84 -11.76 2.02
CA GLU A 160 -5.03 -12.08 2.81
C GLU A 160 -4.83 -11.78 4.30
N MET A 161 -3.59 -11.64 4.77
CA MET A 161 -3.28 -11.43 6.20
C MET A 161 -4.12 -10.30 6.84
N PRO A 162 -4.30 -9.11 6.22
CA PRO A 162 -5.11 -8.06 6.83
C PRO A 162 -6.59 -8.41 7.04
N LYS A 163 -7.14 -9.37 6.28
CA LYS A 163 -8.51 -9.87 6.44
C LYS A 163 -8.66 -10.72 7.71
N SER A 164 -7.58 -11.39 8.13
CA SER A 164 -7.59 -12.23 9.32
C SER A 164 -7.27 -11.47 10.62
N MET A 165 -6.78 -10.22 10.54
CA MET A 165 -6.42 -9.40 11.70
C MET A 165 -7.66 -8.81 12.41
N PRO A 166 -7.64 -8.70 13.76
CA PRO A 166 -8.66 -7.98 14.52
C PRO A 166 -8.47 -6.44 14.44
N PRO A 167 -9.53 -5.65 14.69
CA PRO A 167 -10.93 -6.08 14.82
C PRO A 167 -11.48 -6.57 13.47
N LYS A 168 -12.40 -7.54 13.51
CA LYS A 168 -13.06 -8.03 12.29
C LYS A 168 -14.01 -6.98 11.77
N TYR A 169 -14.04 -6.83 10.44
CA TYR A 169 -14.92 -5.86 9.82
C TYR A 169 -16.38 -6.27 9.93
N GLU A 170 -16.66 -7.57 9.94
CA GLU A 170 -17.98 -8.16 10.14
C GLU A 170 -18.54 -7.73 11.50
N ASP A 171 -17.76 -7.83 12.57
CA ASP A 171 -18.17 -7.40 13.93
C ASP A 171 -18.56 -5.90 13.95
N TYR A 172 -17.78 -5.06 13.26
CA TYR A 172 -18.08 -3.62 13.14
C TYR A 172 -19.40 -3.34 12.40
N ILE A 173 -19.68 -4.10 11.33
CA ILE A 173 -20.91 -3.93 10.56
C ILE A 173 -22.12 -4.47 11.31
N GLU A 174 -22.01 -5.65 11.93
CA GLU A 174 -23.07 -6.21 12.75
C GLU A 174 -23.46 -5.25 13.89
N ALA A 175 -22.49 -4.60 14.54
CA ALA A 175 -22.75 -3.56 15.52
C ALA A 175 -23.59 -2.39 14.94
N ILE A 176 -23.24 -1.89 13.75
CA ILE A 176 -24.00 -0.82 13.08
C ILE A 176 -25.44 -1.24 12.76
N TYR A 177 -25.64 -2.43 12.21
CA TYR A 177 -26.97 -2.89 11.75
C TYR A 177 -27.87 -3.42 12.86
N HIS A 178 -27.30 -3.97 13.95
CA HIS A 178 -28.05 -4.67 15.00
C HIS A 178 -27.99 -4.03 16.40
N GLY A 179 -27.20 -2.98 16.63
CA GLY A 179 -27.07 -2.43 17.97
C GLY A 179 -26.46 -1.03 18.09
N LYS A 180 -27.36 -0.04 18.26
CA LYS A 180 -27.14 1.26 18.93
C LYS A 180 -25.80 1.95 18.62
N ALA A 181 -25.70 2.59 17.46
CA ALA A 181 -24.74 3.69 17.28
C ALA A 181 -25.03 4.84 18.27
#